data_AF-A0A6G1RPX7-F1
#
_entry.id   AF-A0A6G1RPX7-F1
#
_cell.length_a   1.000
_cell.length_b   1.000
_cell.length_c   1.000
_cell.angle_alpha   90.00
_cell.angle_beta   90.00
_cell.angle_gamma   90.00
#
_symmetry.space_group_name_H-M   'P 1'
#
loop_
_entity.id
_entity.type
_entity.pdbx_description
1 polymer ?
#
loop_
_entity_poly.entity_id
_entity_poly.type
_entity_poly.pdbx_seq_one_letter_code
_entity_poly.pdbx_strand_id
1 'polypeptide(L)'
;QTQYSTYQQLKEQKKSEKFFKVLYDRMKAAQQEIRSTVTVNTTDLGSKKKDDDNDLTISVPKKRVKDSTLHLKEGMKGQLTEASSATSKAYSVYRREMDPEIDLMGSGADAANAEEKSSEEAIMSPAIAIMQPILRFLQLLCENHNRELQNFLRHQNNKTNYNLVCETLQFLDCICGSTTGGLGLLGLYINERNVALVNQTLESLTEYCQGPCHENQTCIATHESNGIDIIIALILNDINPLGKYCMDLVLQLKNNASKLLLAIMESRHDSENAERILFNMRPRELVDVMKNAYNQGLECDHEEENGDDGISPKDVGHNIYILAHQLARHNKTLQQMLKPGSDPDEGDEALTYYANHTAQIEIVRHDRTMEQIVFPVPNICEFLTRESKSRVFNTTERDEQGSKVNDFFQQTEDLYNEMKWQKKIRNNP
;
A
#
# COMPACT_ATOMS: atom_id res chain seq x y z
N GLN A 1 -14.63 6.45 24.52
CA GLN A 1 -14.36 6.63 25.98
C GLN A 1 -12.93 6.23 26.35
N THR A 2 -12.47 5.02 26.00
CA THR A 2 -11.09 4.56 26.29
C THR A 2 -10.02 5.49 25.72
N GLN A 3 -10.09 5.83 24.42
CA GLN A 3 -9.18 6.78 23.77
C GLN A 3 -9.07 8.11 24.52
N TYR A 4 -10.21 8.70 24.91
CA TYR A 4 -10.26 9.95 25.68
C TYR A 4 -9.58 9.80 27.06
N SER A 5 -9.84 8.69 27.77
CA SER A 5 -9.20 8.41 29.05
C SER A 5 -7.68 8.26 28.90
N THR A 6 -7.21 7.56 27.87
CA THR A 6 -5.78 7.41 27.56
C THR A 6 -5.14 8.77 27.27
N TYR A 7 -5.78 9.61 26.44
CA TYR A 7 -5.29 10.95 26.14
C TYR A 7 -5.14 11.80 27.42
N GLN A 8 -6.18 11.81 28.28
CA GLN A 8 -6.13 12.57 29.53
C GLN A 8 -5.03 12.06 30.46
N GLN A 9 -4.88 10.74 30.63
CA GLN A 9 -3.83 10.19 31.49
C GLN A 9 -2.43 10.56 30.99
N LEU A 10 -2.19 10.50 29.68
CA LEU A 10 -0.89 10.84 29.10
C LEU A 10 -0.59 12.35 29.22
N LYS A 11 -1.61 13.20 29.01
CA LYS A 11 -1.49 14.65 29.07
C LYS A 11 -1.36 15.19 30.51
N GLU A 12 -2.24 14.75 31.41
CA GLU A 12 -2.34 15.31 32.76
C GLU A 12 -1.24 14.80 33.71
N GLN A 13 -0.79 13.54 33.55
CA GLN A 13 0.17 12.95 34.49
C GLN A 13 1.65 13.24 34.16
N LYS A 14 1.96 14.06 33.13
CA LYS A 14 3.33 14.30 32.63
C LYS A 14 4.15 13.03 32.36
N LYS A 15 3.48 11.90 32.12
CA LYS A 15 4.11 10.60 31.80
C LYS A 15 4.24 10.37 30.30
N SER A 16 3.68 11.26 29.48
CA SER A 16 3.73 11.17 28.02
C SER A 16 5.16 11.05 27.52
N GLU A 17 6.10 11.88 27.99
CA GLU A 17 7.47 11.88 27.47
C GLU A 17 8.15 10.50 27.58
N LYS A 18 8.10 9.88 28.77
CA LYS A 18 8.65 8.53 28.97
C LYS A 18 7.89 7.47 28.17
N PHE A 19 6.57 7.59 28.08
CA PHE A 19 5.73 6.65 27.33
C PHE A 19 6.09 6.66 25.84
N PHE A 20 6.11 7.83 25.20
CA PHE A 20 6.45 7.96 23.78
C PHE A 20 7.92 7.66 23.50
N LYS A 21 8.83 7.99 24.43
CA LYS A 21 10.24 7.61 24.31
C LYS A 21 10.41 6.11 24.16
N VAL A 22 9.72 5.30 24.96
CA VAL A 22 9.84 3.84 24.91
C VAL A 22 9.37 3.31 23.55
N LEU A 23 8.24 3.80 23.03
CA LEU A 23 7.73 3.37 21.72
C LEU A 23 8.68 3.79 20.59
N TYR A 24 9.21 5.01 20.67
CA TYR A 24 10.21 5.53 19.74
C TYR A 24 11.49 4.67 19.72
N ASP A 25 12.05 4.39 20.90
CA ASP A 25 13.27 3.60 21.03
C ASP A 25 13.07 2.16 20.50
N ARG A 26 11.87 1.58 20.69
CA ARG A 26 11.50 0.25 20.13
C ARG A 26 11.41 0.28 18.61
N MET A 27 10.78 1.29 18.02
CA MET A 27 10.74 1.49 16.56
C MET A 27 12.16 1.62 15.99
N LYS A 28 13.01 2.44 16.60
CA LYS A 28 14.41 2.62 16.17
C LYS A 28 15.20 1.31 16.23
N ALA A 29 15.06 0.55 17.31
CA ALA A 29 15.72 -0.75 17.45
C ALA A 29 15.31 -1.72 16.34
N ALA A 30 14.01 -1.80 16.03
CA ALA A 30 13.49 -2.64 14.97
C ALA A 30 14.01 -2.19 13.58
N GLN A 31 14.00 -0.89 13.29
CA GLN A 31 14.57 -0.33 12.05
C GLN A 31 16.06 -0.68 11.90
N GLN A 32 16.85 -0.52 12.97
CA GLN A 32 18.27 -0.83 12.95
C GLN A 32 18.54 -2.32 12.71
N GLU A 33 17.75 -3.19 13.34
CA GLU A 33 17.86 -4.64 13.17
C GLU A 33 17.48 -5.11 11.77
N ILE A 34 16.44 -4.52 11.16
CA ILE A 34 16.09 -4.79 9.75
C ILE A 34 17.27 -4.41 8.85
N ARG A 35 17.83 -3.21 9.03
CA ARG A 35 18.96 -2.72 8.23
C ARG A 35 20.19 -3.61 8.38
N SER A 36 20.50 -4.08 9.59
CA SER A 36 21.64 -4.99 9.81
C SER A 36 21.42 -6.37 9.20
N THR A 37 20.20 -6.88 9.19
CA THR A 37 19.91 -8.23 8.66
C THR A 37 19.83 -8.23 7.12
N VAL A 38 19.23 -7.18 6.54
CA VAL A 38 19.09 -7.02 5.08
C VAL A 38 20.43 -6.83 4.38
N THR A 39 21.37 -6.12 5.01
CA THR A 39 22.73 -5.91 4.48
C THR A 39 23.57 -7.19 4.47
N VAL A 40 23.33 -8.13 5.38
CA VAL A 40 24.05 -9.42 5.46
C VAL A 40 23.52 -10.42 4.41
N ASN A 41 22.20 -10.49 4.22
CA ASN A 41 21.62 -11.41 3.24
C ASN A 41 21.94 -11.05 1.77
N THR A 42 22.18 -9.78 1.48
CA THR A 42 22.52 -9.31 0.12
C THR A 42 23.99 -9.56 -0.25
N THR A 43 24.90 -9.63 0.73
CA THR A 43 26.32 -9.96 0.52
C THR A 43 26.56 -11.46 0.32
N ASP A 44 25.79 -12.32 0.99
CA ASP A 44 25.92 -13.79 0.89
C ASP A 44 25.38 -14.35 -0.44
N LEU A 45 24.43 -13.65 -1.06
CA LEU A 45 23.94 -14.00 -2.40
C LEU A 45 24.96 -13.68 -3.51
N GLY A 46 25.88 -12.73 -3.28
CA GLY A 46 26.92 -12.35 -4.23
C GLY A 46 28.14 -13.27 -4.23
N SER A 47 28.37 -14.02 -3.15
CA SER A 47 29.60 -14.79 -2.91
C SER A 47 29.54 -16.26 -3.36
N LYS A 48 28.37 -16.79 -3.74
CA LYS A 48 28.22 -18.14 -4.35
C LYS A 48 28.62 -18.24 -5.84
N LYS A 49 29.57 -17.41 -6.28
CA LYS A 49 29.99 -17.33 -7.69
C LYS A 49 31.51 -17.50 -7.83
N LYS A 50 31.99 -18.72 -7.60
CA LYS A 50 33.17 -19.30 -8.25
C LYS A 50 33.30 -20.75 -7.81
N ASP A 51 33.75 -21.58 -8.74
CA ASP A 51 34.05 -23.00 -8.62
C ASP A 51 32.88 -23.94 -8.97
N ASP A 52 32.58 -24.00 -10.26
CA ASP A 52 32.44 -25.26 -10.98
C ASP A 52 32.35 -24.97 -12.49
N ASP A 53 33.50 -24.97 -13.15
CA ASP A 53 33.60 -25.18 -14.61
C ASP A 53 35.04 -25.58 -14.96
N ASN A 54 35.32 -26.89 -14.89
CA ASN A 54 36.43 -27.51 -15.62
C ASN A 54 36.19 -29.03 -15.70
N ASP A 55 35.66 -29.55 -16.82
CA ASP A 55 36.41 -30.41 -17.75
C ASP A 55 35.54 -30.92 -18.93
N LEU A 56 36.20 -31.27 -20.02
CA LEU A 56 35.75 -31.42 -21.41
C LEU A 56 35.33 -32.85 -21.82
N THR A 57 34.37 -32.90 -22.77
CA THR A 57 34.24 -33.83 -23.93
C THR A 57 33.84 -35.31 -23.76
N ILE A 58 32.75 -35.74 -24.43
CA ILE A 58 32.64 -36.77 -25.51
C ILE A 58 31.13 -37.09 -25.78
N SER A 59 30.84 -37.61 -26.97
CA SER A 59 29.64 -37.48 -27.79
C SER A 59 28.69 -38.71 -27.89
N VAL A 60 27.47 -38.44 -28.42
CA VAL A 60 26.51 -39.32 -29.18
C VAL A 60 25.23 -39.85 -28.44
N PRO A 61 24.03 -39.89 -29.10
CA PRO A 61 22.72 -39.68 -28.45
C PRO A 61 21.70 -40.86 -28.53
N LYS A 62 20.68 -40.86 -27.64
CA LYS A 62 19.22 -41.03 -27.98
C LYS A 62 18.26 -41.19 -26.77
N LYS A 63 17.14 -40.44 -26.87
CA LYS A 63 15.72 -40.71 -26.49
C LYS A 63 15.19 -40.50 -25.06
N ARG A 64 14.20 -39.57 -25.01
CA ARG A 64 12.99 -39.43 -24.13
C ARG A 64 13.31 -39.23 -22.64
N VAL A 65 12.84 -38.18 -21.95
CA VAL A 65 11.45 -37.86 -21.59
C VAL A 65 11.33 -36.35 -21.27
N LYS A 66 10.13 -35.81 -21.43
CA LYS A 66 9.69 -34.43 -21.19
C LYS A 66 9.63 -34.13 -19.69
N ASP A 67 10.48 -33.23 -19.19
CA ASP A 67 10.32 -32.50 -17.93
C ASP A 67 10.78 -31.05 -18.15
N SER A 68 9.86 -30.10 -17.95
CA SER A 68 10.03 -28.68 -18.24
C SER A 68 10.20 -27.89 -16.93
N THR A 69 11.34 -28.05 -16.27
CA THR A 69 11.68 -27.39 -14.98
C THR A 69 12.91 -26.47 -15.07
N LEU A 70 13.24 -25.91 -16.25
CA LEU A 70 14.41 -25.05 -16.39
C LEU A 70 14.15 -23.84 -17.31
N HIS A 71 13.36 -22.87 -16.83
CA HIS A 71 13.31 -21.51 -17.38
C HIS A 71 13.23 -20.47 -16.23
N LEU A 72 14.10 -20.59 -15.23
CA LEU A 72 14.08 -19.75 -14.01
C LEU A 72 15.33 -18.89 -13.77
N LYS A 73 16.27 -18.76 -14.71
CA LYS A 73 17.60 -18.20 -14.39
C LYS A 73 18.00 -16.87 -15.01
N GLU A 74 17.24 -16.28 -15.92
CA GLU A 74 17.76 -15.14 -16.69
C GLU A 74 17.31 -13.76 -16.16
N GLY A 75 16.02 -13.59 -15.84
CA GLY A 75 15.47 -12.32 -15.32
C GLY A 75 15.91 -11.98 -13.88
N MET A 76 15.85 -12.96 -12.97
CA MET A 76 16.28 -12.78 -11.57
C MET A 76 17.79 -12.53 -11.45
N LYS A 77 18.60 -13.13 -12.33
CA LYS A 77 20.07 -13.01 -12.30
C LYS A 77 20.54 -11.58 -12.59
N GLY A 78 19.83 -10.85 -13.46
CA GLY A 78 20.10 -9.43 -13.73
C GLY A 78 19.76 -8.53 -12.54
N GLN A 79 18.57 -8.71 -11.97
CA GLN A 79 18.08 -7.95 -10.81
C GLN A 79 18.94 -8.18 -9.55
N LEU A 80 19.39 -9.42 -9.32
CA LEU A 80 20.30 -9.77 -8.21
C LEU A 80 21.69 -9.12 -8.36
N THR A 81 22.25 -9.07 -9.56
CA THR A 81 23.53 -8.38 -9.81
C THR A 81 23.43 -6.88 -9.64
N GLU A 82 22.30 -6.29 -10.03
CA GLU A 82 22.03 -4.86 -9.86
C GLU A 82 21.90 -4.50 -8.37
N ALA A 83 21.11 -5.26 -7.61
CA ALA A 83 20.94 -5.13 -6.15
C ALA A 83 22.27 -5.26 -5.39
N SER A 84 23.09 -6.25 -5.74
CA SER A 84 24.41 -6.47 -5.15
C SER A 84 25.37 -5.31 -5.47
N SER A 85 25.32 -4.78 -6.70
CA SER A 85 26.14 -3.63 -7.11
C SER A 85 25.72 -2.33 -6.43
N ALA A 86 24.41 -2.10 -6.27
CA ALA A 86 23.86 -0.93 -5.59
C ALA A 86 24.20 -0.96 -4.09
N THR A 87 24.06 -2.13 -3.45
CA THR A 87 24.45 -2.35 -2.05
C THR A 87 25.95 -2.14 -1.84
N SER A 88 26.80 -2.64 -2.75
CA SER A 88 28.26 -2.43 -2.69
C SER A 88 28.66 -0.97 -2.84
N LYS A 89 27.97 -0.22 -3.71
CA LYS A 89 28.18 1.23 -3.86
C LYS A 89 27.73 2.00 -2.62
N ALA A 90 26.56 1.69 -2.07
CA ALA A 90 26.06 2.32 -0.83
C ALA A 90 27.01 2.06 0.35
N TYR A 91 27.52 0.82 0.48
CA TYR A 91 28.52 0.47 1.48
C TYR A 91 29.85 1.22 1.30
N SER A 92 30.31 1.40 0.05
CA SER A 92 31.55 2.15 -0.24
C SER A 92 31.45 3.65 0.09
N VAL A 93 30.26 4.24 -0.08
CA VAL A 93 29.99 5.64 0.26
C VAL A 93 29.88 5.81 1.79
N TYR A 94 29.13 4.93 2.45
CA TYR A 94 28.99 4.94 3.90
C TYR A 94 30.32 4.72 4.64
N ARG A 95 31.17 3.82 4.13
CA ARG A 95 32.52 3.58 4.69
C ARG A 95 33.44 4.79 4.49
N ARG A 96 33.34 5.49 3.36
CA ARG A 96 34.16 6.68 3.03
C ARG A 96 33.76 7.92 3.85
N GLU A 97 32.52 8.00 4.31
CA GLU A 97 32.03 9.09 5.18
C GLU A 97 32.42 8.91 6.67
N MET A 98 32.71 7.68 7.11
CA MET A 98 32.97 7.38 8.51
C MET A 98 34.46 7.33 8.89
N ASP A 99 35.39 7.01 7.97
CA ASP A 99 36.82 6.94 8.30
C ASP A 99 37.75 7.00 7.05
N PRO A 100 38.57 8.05 6.86
CA PRO A 100 39.45 8.19 5.69
C PRO A 100 40.74 7.35 5.68
N GLU A 101 41.10 6.62 6.76
CA GLU A 101 42.48 6.10 6.94
C GLU A 101 42.66 4.57 7.03
N ILE A 102 41.66 3.74 6.71
CA ILE A 102 41.85 2.28 6.69
C ILE A 102 41.81 1.75 5.25
N ASP A 103 42.95 1.88 4.57
CA ASP A 103 43.22 1.23 3.29
C ASP A 103 44.63 0.61 3.34
N LEU A 104 44.86 -0.36 4.24
CA LEU A 104 45.97 -1.29 4.12
C LEU A 104 45.79 -2.55 5.01
N MET A 105 45.89 -3.73 4.38
CA MET A 105 45.85 -5.11 4.92
C MET A 105 44.46 -5.68 5.22
N GLY A 106 44.11 -6.91 4.83
CA GLY A 106 44.86 -7.99 4.21
C GLY A 106 43.93 -9.21 4.02
N SER A 107 44.21 -9.99 2.99
CA SER A 107 43.54 -11.22 2.55
C SER A 107 43.99 -12.45 3.35
N GLY A 108 43.10 -13.46 3.49
CA GLY A 108 43.39 -14.81 4.00
C GLY A 108 42.30 -15.30 4.96
N ALA A 109 41.36 -16.14 4.53
CA ALA A 109 41.42 -17.61 4.50
C ALA A 109 41.19 -18.26 5.88
N ASP A 110 39.97 -18.77 6.10
CA ASP A 110 39.71 -20.04 6.82
C ASP A 110 38.26 -20.47 6.53
N ALA A 111 38.12 -21.43 5.61
CA ALA A 111 36.88 -22.08 5.23
C ALA A 111 36.99 -23.55 5.61
N ALA A 112 36.41 -23.94 6.74
CA ALA A 112 36.01 -25.32 7.05
C ALA A 112 35.08 -25.31 8.28
N ASN A 113 33.94 -26.00 8.17
CA ASN A 113 32.91 -26.25 9.20
C ASN A 113 31.67 -25.35 9.20
N ALA A 114 30.93 -25.29 8.08
CA ALA A 114 29.55 -24.81 8.08
C ALA A 114 28.65 -25.60 7.12
N GLU A 115 28.75 -26.93 7.12
CA GLU A 115 27.79 -27.81 6.43
C GLU A 115 27.03 -28.66 7.45
N GLU A 116 26.19 -28.04 8.29
CA GLU A 116 25.07 -28.71 9.00
C GLU A 116 24.22 -27.69 9.79
N LYS A 117 23.70 -26.64 9.13
CA LYS A 117 22.65 -25.77 9.71
C LYS A 117 21.67 -25.21 8.67
N SER A 118 21.42 -25.94 7.59
CA SER A 118 20.33 -25.60 6.67
C SER A 118 19.00 -26.16 7.19
N SER A 119 18.25 -25.37 7.96
CA SER A 119 16.78 -25.43 8.23
C SER A 119 16.34 -24.98 9.64
N GLU A 120 17.08 -24.09 10.32
CA GLU A 120 16.40 -23.25 11.31
C GLU A 120 15.60 -22.19 10.55
N GLU A 121 14.28 -22.42 10.43
CA GLU A 121 13.34 -21.39 9.99
C GLU A 121 13.63 -20.10 10.76
N ALA A 122 14.25 -19.12 10.11
CA ALA A 122 14.56 -17.86 10.77
C ALA A 122 13.24 -17.16 11.14
N ILE A 123 12.79 -17.39 12.38
CA ILE A 123 11.72 -16.66 13.06
C ILE A 123 12.12 -15.18 13.04
N MET A 124 11.20 -14.28 12.67
CA MET A 124 11.48 -12.83 12.72
C MET A 124 12.01 -12.46 14.10
N SER A 125 13.06 -11.64 14.14
CA SER A 125 13.65 -11.24 15.41
C SER A 125 12.60 -10.66 16.35
N PRO A 126 12.68 -10.92 17.67
CA PRO A 126 11.77 -10.35 18.66
C PRO A 126 11.62 -8.82 18.59
N ALA A 127 12.66 -8.09 18.19
CA ALA A 127 12.58 -6.63 18.06
C ALA A 127 11.77 -6.19 16.83
N ILE A 128 11.69 -7.01 15.78
CA ILE A 128 10.79 -6.80 14.63
C ILE A 128 9.38 -7.29 14.96
N ALA A 129 9.24 -8.48 15.55
CA ALA A 129 7.93 -9.09 15.84
C ALA A 129 7.08 -8.25 16.81
N ILE A 130 7.70 -7.58 17.79
CA ILE A 130 6.99 -6.71 18.75
C ILE A 130 6.37 -5.47 18.07
N MET A 131 6.81 -5.11 16.87
CA MET A 131 6.27 -3.95 16.16
C MET A 131 4.82 -4.14 15.73
N GLN A 132 4.38 -5.36 15.41
CA GLN A 132 3.00 -5.62 15.00
C GLN A 132 1.97 -5.18 16.06
N PRO A 133 2.03 -5.63 17.33
CA PRO A 133 1.09 -5.17 18.35
C PRO A 133 1.28 -3.69 18.73
N ILE A 134 2.50 -3.14 18.64
CA ILE A 134 2.75 -1.70 18.88
C ILE A 134 1.99 -0.86 17.84
N LEU A 135 2.15 -1.21 16.55
CA LEU A 135 1.49 -0.52 15.45
C LEU A 135 -0.03 -0.68 15.51
N ARG A 136 -0.53 -1.88 15.84
CA ARG A 136 -1.96 -2.10 16.05
C ARG A 136 -2.52 -1.26 17.21
N PHE A 137 -1.78 -1.18 18.32
CA PHE A 137 -2.17 -0.33 19.45
C PHE A 137 -2.26 1.15 19.04
N LEU A 138 -1.25 1.66 18.33
CA LEU A 138 -1.24 3.04 17.87
C LEU A 138 -2.35 3.32 16.84
N GLN A 139 -2.63 2.38 15.94
CA GLN A 139 -3.76 2.44 15.02
C GLN A 139 -5.09 2.59 15.76
N LEU A 140 -5.35 1.73 16.75
CA LEU A 140 -6.58 1.74 17.56
C LEU A 140 -6.76 3.05 18.35
N LEU A 141 -5.67 3.75 18.68
CA LEU A 141 -5.76 5.08 19.31
C LEU A 141 -6.27 6.14 18.34
N CYS A 142 -6.04 5.98 17.04
CA CYS A 142 -6.40 6.94 16.00
C CYS A 142 -7.72 6.62 15.29
N GLU A 143 -8.23 5.40 15.38
CA GLU A 143 -9.53 4.99 14.82
C GLU A 143 -10.66 5.96 15.19
N ASN A 144 -11.62 6.13 14.28
CA ASN A 144 -12.72 7.11 14.35
C ASN A 144 -12.25 8.57 14.25
N HIS A 145 -11.18 8.83 13.49
CA HIS A 145 -10.70 10.18 13.19
C HIS A 145 -10.36 10.98 14.45
N ASN A 146 -9.67 10.33 15.41
CA ASN A 146 -9.35 10.95 16.69
C ASN A 146 -8.23 11.99 16.54
N ARG A 147 -8.62 13.21 16.16
CA ARG A 147 -7.68 14.30 15.83
C ARG A 147 -6.77 14.69 17.00
N GLU A 148 -7.21 14.56 18.25
CA GLU A 148 -6.33 14.83 19.39
C GLU A 148 -5.20 13.79 19.47
N LEU A 149 -5.52 12.50 19.39
CA LEU A 149 -4.51 11.43 19.47
C LEU A 149 -3.63 11.39 18.22
N GLN A 150 -4.19 11.58 17.02
CA GLN A 150 -3.43 11.69 15.77
C GLN A 150 -2.36 12.79 15.84
N ASN A 151 -2.73 13.99 16.30
CA ASN A 151 -1.77 15.08 16.50
C ASN A 151 -0.80 14.77 17.65
N PHE A 152 -1.27 14.11 18.71
CA PHE A 152 -0.43 13.72 19.83
C PHE A 152 0.61 12.65 19.49
N LEU A 153 0.37 11.79 18.48
CA LEU A 153 1.39 10.87 17.95
C LEU A 153 2.53 11.61 17.23
N ARG A 154 2.22 12.73 16.57
CA ARG A 154 3.21 13.59 15.87
C ARG A 154 3.91 14.55 16.82
N HIS A 155 3.16 15.19 17.71
CA HIS A 155 3.63 16.30 18.54
C HIS A 155 2.97 16.29 19.94
N GLN A 156 3.75 15.91 20.96
CA GLN A 156 3.25 15.74 22.33
C GLN A 156 3.23 17.02 23.17
N ASN A 157 3.81 18.13 22.67
CA ASN A 157 4.03 19.37 23.43
C ASN A 157 4.87 19.18 24.71
N ASN A 158 5.80 18.21 24.69
CA ASN A 158 6.79 18.03 25.76
C ASN A 158 8.09 18.78 25.43
N LYS A 159 9.06 18.77 26.35
CA LYS A 159 10.42 19.29 26.09
C LYS A 159 11.08 18.60 24.90
N THR A 160 10.89 17.29 24.81
CA THR A 160 11.28 16.47 23.66
C THR A 160 10.02 15.84 23.06
N ASN A 161 9.84 16.00 21.75
CA ASN A 161 8.74 15.40 21.01
C ASN A 161 9.26 14.20 20.21
N TYR A 162 8.49 13.12 20.21
CA TYR A 162 8.79 11.89 19.49
C TYR A 162 7.74 11.72 18.39
N ASN A 163 8.12 12.01 17.15
CA ASN A 163 7.21 11.94 16.00
C ASN A 163 7.04 10.49 15.54
N LEU A 164 6.08 9.77 16.12
CA LEU A 164 5.85 8.36 15.81
C LEU A 164 5.26 8.15 14.41
N VAL A 165 4.64 9.17 13.81
CA VAL A 165 4.11 9.11 12.43
C VAL A 165 5.26 8.96 11.46
N CYS A 166 6.21 9.89 11.51
CA CYS A 166 7.37 9.90 10.63
C CYS A 166 8.33 8.69 10.94
N GLU A 167 8.41 8.20 12.20
CA GLU A 167 9.14 6.94 12.51
C GLU A 167 8.45 5.67 11.98
N THR A 168 7.12 5.63 11.96
CA THR A 168 6.38 4.52 11.35
C THR A 168 6.61 4.49 9.83
N LEU A 169 6.70 5.66 9.19
CA LEU A 169 7.06 5.77 7.78
C LEU A 169 8.49 5.29 7.50
N GLN A 170 9.45 5.66 8.35
CA GLN A 170 10.83 5.14 8.26
C GLN A 170 10.89 3.63 8.48
N PHE A 171 10.03 3.08 9.35
CA PHE A 171 9.93 1.63 9.53
C PHE A 171 9.43 0.93 8.27
N LEU A 172 8.40 1.46 7.60
CA LEU A 172 7.92 0.97 6.30
C LEU A 172 9.04 0.99 5.25
N ASP A 173 9.77 2.11 5.18
CA ASP A 173 10.90 2.29 4.28
C ASP A 173 12.01 1.23 4.49
N CYS A 174 12.31 0.92 5.76
CA CYS A 174 13.28 -0.11 6.12
C CYS A 174 12.83 -1.53 5.76
N ILE A 175 11.59 -1.90 6.13
CA ILE A 175 11.09 -3.27 5.92
C ILE A 175 10.89 -3.58 4.43
N CYS A 176 10.65 -2.57 3.61
CA CYS A 176 10.53 -2.69 2.16
C CYS A 176 11.87 -2.51 1.40
N GLY A 177 12.98 -2.23 2.10
CA GLY A 177 14.34 -2.33 1.55
C GLY A 177 14.81 -1.16 0.66
N SER A 178 14.26 0.05 0.81
CA SER A 178 14.60 1.20 -0.05
C SER A 178 16.10 1.57 -0.04
N THR A 179 16.79 1.30 1.07
CA THR A 179 18.22 1.59 1.27
C THR A 179 19.16 0.74 0.40
N THR A 180 18.62 -0.20 -0.40
CA THR A 180 19.40 -1.11 -1.25
C THR A 180 19.37 -0.77 -2.74
N GLY A 181 18.78 0.38 -3.11
CA GLY A 181 19.01 1.01 -4.41
C GLY A 181 18.07 0.60 -5.56
N GLY A 182 16.91 -0.02 -5.27
CA GLY A 182 15.88 -0.21 -6.30
C GLY A 182 14.50 -0.56 -5.73
N LEU A 183 13.52 0.33 -5.94
CA LEU A 183 12.10 0.09 -5.63
C LEU A 183 11.50 -1.09 -6.43
N GLY A 184 12.17 -1.54 -7.50
CA GLY A 184 11.80 -2.72 -8.29
C GLY A 184 12.12 -4.08 -7.63
N LEU A 185 12.67 -4.08 -6.42
CA LEU A 185 13.10 -5.28 -5.69
C LEU A 185 12.22 -5.60 -4.48
N LEU A 186 11.02 -5.00 -4.38
CA LEU A 186 10.10 -5.22 -3.25
C LEU A 186 9.85 -6.70 -2.97
N GLY A 187 9.75 -7.53 -4.00
CA GLY A 187 9.51 -8.96 -3.87
C GLY A 187 10.67 -9.77 -3.26
N LEU A 188 11.87 -9.20 -3.12
CA LEU A 188 12.96 -9.80 -2.34
C LEU A 188 12.81 -9.54 -0.84
N TYR A 189 12.18 -8.42 -0.47
CA TYR A 189 12.04 -7.98 0.91
C TYR A 189 10.70 -8.39 1.51
N ILE A 190 9.63 -8.37 0.72
CA ILE A 190 8.29 -8.73 1.13
C ILE A 190 8.05 -10.20 0.83
N ASN A 191 7.71 -10.95 1.87
CA ASN A 191 7.41 -12.38 1.79
C ASN A 191 6.28 -12.75 2.77
N GLU A 192 5.84 -14.00 2.73
CA GLU A 192 4.74 -14.51 3.57
C GLU A 192 4.94 -14.27 5.08
N ARG A 193 6.19 -14.17 5.56
CA ARG A 193 6.48 -14.00 6.99
C ARG A 193 6.31 -12.56 7.48
N ASN A 194 6.51 -11.58 6.61
CA ASN A 194 6.49 -10.16 7.00
C ASN A 194 5.37 -9.33 6.36
N VAL A 195 4.66 -9.86 5.35
CA VAL A 195 3.58 -9.14 4.67
C VAL A 195 2.48 -8.67 5.62
N ALA A 196 2.13 -9.45 6.64
CA ALA A 196 1.18 -9.05 7.66
C ALA A 196 1.63 -7.80 8.44
N LEU A 197 2.94 -7.68 8.72
CA LEU A 197 3.52 -6.52 9.40
C LEU A 197 3.57 -5.30 8.47
N VAL A 198 3.84 -5.49 7.17
CA VAL A 198 3.76 -4.41 6.18
C VAL A 198 2.33 -3.89 6.06
N ASN A 199 1.33 -4.77 5.95
CA ASN A 199 -0.09 -4.40 5.96
C ASN A 199 -0.47 -3.63 7.23
N GLN A 200 -0.09 -4.13 8.40
CA GLN A 200 -0.32 -3.44 9.67
C GLN A 200 0.30 -2.05 9.69
N THR A 201 1.47 -1.86 9.09
CA THR A 201 2.14 -0.55 9.00
C THR A 201 1.37 0.42 8.10
N LEU A 202 0.88 -0.04 6.94
CA LEU A 202 0.05 0.76 6.02
C LEU A 202 -1.28 1.17 6.66
N GLU A 203 -1.93 0.25 7.37
CA GLU A 203 -3.18 0.51 8.08
C GLU A 203 -2.99 1.53 9.22
N SER A 204 -1.93 1.37 10.03
CA SER A 204 -1.58 2.36 11.05
C SER A 204 -1.34 3.75 10.46
N LEU A 205 -0.58 3.85 9.37
CA LEU A 205 -0.32 5.13 8.70
C LEU A 205 -1.60 5.76 8.15
N THR A 206 -2.52 4.95 7.62
CA THR A 206 -3.83 5.41 7.14
C THR A 206 -4.62 6.05 8.29
N GLU A 207 -4.75 5.35 9.42
CA GLU A 207 -5.47 5.87 10.59
C GLU A 207 -4.81 7.10 11.21
N TYR A 208 -3.48 7.26 11.09
CA TYR A 208 -2.81 8.47 11.58
C TYR A 208 -3.23 9.73 10.82
N CYS A 209 -3.60 9.64 9.54
CA CYS A 209 -3.86 10.81 8.69
C CYS A 209 -5.31 10.96 8.21
N GLN A 210 -6.11 9.89 8.26
CA GLN A 210 -7.52 9.88 7.85
C GLN A 210 -8.39 10.74 8.77
N GLY A 211 -9.41 11.40 8.21
CA GLY A 211 -10.44 12.09 9.00
C GLY A 211 -10.21 13.57 9.28
N PRO A 212 -10.07 14.37 8.22
CA PRO A 212 -8.78 14.86 7.75
C PRO A 212 -7.86 15.37 8.86
N CYS A 213 -6.61 14.87 8.89
CA CYS A 213 -5.54 15.42 9.71
C CYS A 213 -4.43 15.98 8.80
N HIS A 214 -4.62 17.21 8.33
CA HIS A 214 -3.75 17.86 7.33
C HIS A 214 -2.27 17.81 7.73
N GLU A 215 -1.95 18.05 9.00
CA GLU A 215 -0.56 18.08 9.43
C GLU A 215 0.12 16.70 9.42
N ASN A 216 -0.62 15.61 9.68
CA ASN A 216 -0.08 14.25 9.53
C ASN A 216 0.05 13.87 8.05
N GLN A 217 -0.94 14.24 7.22
CA GLN A 217 -0.86 14.05 5.77
C GLN A 217 0.39 14.73 5.20
N THR A 218 0.70 15.98 5.61
CA THR A 218 1.91 16.69 5.18
C THR A 218 3.19 16.06 5.74
N CYS A 219 3.26 15.62 7.01
CA CYS A 219 4.44 14.90 7.54
C CYS A 219 4.73 13.66 6.71
N ILE A 220 3.71 12.90 6.29
CA ILE A 220 3.92 11.69 5.49
C ILE A 220 4.37 12.04 4.07
N ALA A 221 3.68 12.96 3.39
CA ALA A 221 3.97 13.29 1.99
C ALA A 221 5.33 13.96 1.79
N THR A 222 5.76 14.79 2.74
CA THR A 222 6.98 15.62 2.60
C THR A 222 8.17 15.11 3.40
N HIS A 223 8.05 13.95 4.07
CA HIS A 223 9.16 13.37 4.82
C HIS A 223 10.38 13.13 3.91
N GLU A 224 11.58 13.29 4.47
CA GLU A 224 12.86 13.13 3.76
C GLU A 224 13.16 11.66 3.37
N SER A 225 12.49 10.69 3.99
CA SER A 225 12.58 9.29 3.59
C SER A 225 11.89 9.05 2.24
N ASN A 226 12.27 7.97 1.57
CA ASN A 226 11.58 7.46 0.38
C ASN A 226 10.22 6.78 0.69
N GLY A 227 9.59 7.06 1.84
CA GLY A 227 8.38 6.39 2.29
C GLY A 227 7.21 6.53 1.31
N ILE A 228 7.02 7.71 0.71
CA ILE A 228 5.98 7.91 -0.33
C ILE A 228 6.30 7.11 -1.59
N ASP A 229 7.58 7.02 -1.98
CA ASP A 229 8.04 6.21 -3.11
C ASP A 229 7.76 4.71 -2.88
N ILE A 230 7.94 4.23 -1.64
CA ILE A 230 7.64 2.85 -1.27
C ILE A 230 6.14 2.57 -1.39
N ILE A 231 5.29 3.47 -0.92
CA ILE A 231 3.83 3.32 -1.04
C ILE A 231 3.41 3.28 -2.52
N ILE A 232 3.98 4.15 -3.35
CA ILE A 232 3.73 4.15 -4.80
C ILE A 232 4.25 2.85 -5.45
N ALA A 233 5.45 2.40 -5.07
CA ALA A 233 6.04 1.18 -5.60
C ALA A 233 5.24 -0.07 -5.24
N LEU A 234 4.65 -0.14 -4.04
CA LEU A 234 3.75 -1.22 -3.65
C LEU A 234 2.55 -1.36 -4.59
N ILE A 235 2.04 -0.24 -5.11
CA ILE A 235 0.93 -0.22 -6.08
C ILE A 235 1.42 -0.62 -7.48
N LEU A 236 2.49 0.04 -7.95
CA LEU A 236 2.92 -0.04 -9.34
C LEU A 236 3.69 -1.32 -9.69
N ASN A 237 4.48 -1.86 -8.76
CA ASN A 237 5.37 -2.97 -9.05
C ASN A 237 4.74 -4.32 -8.75
N ASP A 238 5.21 -5.35 -9.45
CA ASP A 238 4.89 -6.73 -9.12
C ASP A 238 5.71 -7.20 -7.92
N ILE A 239 5.04 -7.81 -6.95
CA ILE A 239 5.69 -8.32 -5.73
C ILE A 239 5.98 -9.81 -5.92
N ASN A 240 6.99 -10.13 -6.73
CA ASN A 240 7.38 -11.51 -7.04
C ASN A 240 8.50 -12.02 -6.10
N PRO A 241 8.42 -13.27 -5.58
CA PRO A 241 7.54 -14.36 -6.03
C PRO A 241 6.16 -14.42 -5.35
N LEU A 242 5.88 -13.57 -4.36
CA LEU A 242 4.64 -13.61 -3.57
C LEU A 242 3.38 -13.59 -4.45
N GLY A 243 3.35 -12.75 -5.48
CA GLY A 243 2.24 -12.64 -6.43
C GLY A 243 1.95 -13.91 -7.23
N LYS A 244 2.84 -14.92 -7.25
CA LYS A 244 2.57 -16.20 -7.92
C LYS A 244 1.83 -17.21 -7.04
N TYR A 245 2.00 -17.12 -5.72
CA TYR A 245 1.53 -18.15 -4.79
C TYR A 245 0.52 -17.62 -3.77
N CYS A 246 0.58 -16.34 -3.42
CA CYS A 246 -0.28 -15.67 -2.44
C CYS A 246 -0.75 -14.32 -2.99
N MET A 247 -1.52 -14.37 -4.09
CA MET A 247 -2.01 -13.16 -4.76
C MET A 247 -2.94 -12.34 -3.86
N ASP A 248 -3.74 -13.00 -3.02
CA ASP A 248 -4.61 -12.39 -2.00
C ASP A 248 -3.85 -11.41 -1.09
N LEU A 249 -2.65 -11.78 -0.63
CA LEU A 249 -1.80 -10.93 0.21
C LEU A 249 -1.24 -9.72 -0.58
N VAL A 250 -0.92 -9.90 -1.86
CA VAL A 250 -0.47 -8.82 -2.74
C VAL A 250 -1.61 -7.84 -3.03
N LEU A 251 -2.82 -8.34 -3.26
CA LEU A 251 -4.02 -7.51 -3.45
C LEU A 251 -4.31 -6.69 -2.20
N GLN A 252 -4.20 -7.28 -1.00
CA GLN A 252 -4.33 -6.55 0.27
C GLN A 252 -3.30 -5.42 0.40
N LEU A 253 -2.02 -5.66 0.07
CA LEU A 253 -0.98 -4.64 0.09
C LEU A 253 -1.30 -3.49 -0.87
N LYS A 254 -1.66 -3.79 -2.12
CA LYS A 254 -2.01 -2.78 -3.13
C LYS A 254 -3.24 -1.97 -2.70
N ASN A 255 -4.23 -2.64 -2.12
CA ASN A 255 -5.43 -2.01 -1.58
C ASN A 255 -5.10 -1.03 -0.44
N ASN A 256 -4.35 -1.49 0.55
CA ASN A 256 -3.98 -0.69 1.72
C ASN A 256 -3.04 0.48 1.35
N ALA A 257 -2.12 0.28 0.40
CA ALA A 257 -1.29 1.35 -0.14
C ALA A 257 -2.12 2.41 -0.88
N SER A 258 -3.12 1.99 -1.65
CA SER A 258 -4.03 2.91 -2.36
C SER A 258 -4.89 3.71 -1.37
N LYS A 259 -5.43 3.07 -0.33
CA LYS A 259 -6.16 3.74 0.76
C LYS A 259 -5.30 4.76 1.49
N LEU A 260 -4.04 4.45 1.76
CA LEU A 260 -3.11 5.39 2.38
C LEU A 260 -2.88 6.63 1.51
N LEU A 261 -2.66 6.47 0.20
CA LEU A 261 -2.51 7.62 -0.71
C LEU A 261 -3.79 8.46 -0.80
N LEU A 262 -4.97 7.83 -0.80
CA LEU A 262 -6.24 8.54 -0.73
C LEU A 262 -6.38 9.34 0.58
N ALA A 263 -6.04 8.74 1.72
CA ALA A 263 -6.08 9.40 3.02
C ALA A 263 -5.10 10.59 3.11
N ILE A 264 -3.94 10.51 2.45
CA ILE A 264 -2.96 11.62 2.35
C ILE A 264 -3.53 12.82 1.57
N MET A 265 -4.48 12.59 0.66
CA MET A 265 -5.12 13.63 -0.16
C MET A 265 -6.51 14.04 0.34
N GLU A 266 -7.01 13.41 1.40
CA GLU A 266 -8.37 13.61 1.90
C GLU A 266 -8.59 15.05 2.38
N SER A 267 -9.71 15.65 1.97
CA SER A 267 -10.18 17.00 2.33
C SER A 267 -9.13 18.11 2.16
N ARG A 268 -8.32 18.05 1.09
CA ARG A 268 -7.36 19.12 0.74
C ARG A 268 -7.87 20.05 -0.35
N HIS A 269 -7.51 21.33 -0.21
CA HIS A 269 -7.79 22.37 -1.21
C HIS A 269 -6.54 22.82 -1.96
N ASP A 270 -5.35 22.59 -1.38
CA ASP A 270 -4.06 22.77 -2.04
C ASP A 270 -3.70 21.56 -2.93
N SER A 271 -2.67 21.73 -3.75
CA SER A 271 -2.13 20.69 -4.64
C SER A 271 -0.82 20.09 -4.14
N GLU A 272 -0.28 20.49 -2.98
CA GLU A 272 1.08 20.15 -2.57
C GLU A 272 1.31 18.64 -2.44
N ASN A 273 0.42 17.95 -1.72
CA ASN A 273 0.50 16.51 -1.55
C ASN A 273 0.29 15.76 -2.88
N ALA A 274 -0.66 16.23 -3.71
CA ALA A 274 -0.95 15.63 -5.01
C ALA A 274 0.24 15.76 -5.96
N GLU A 275 0.88 16.93 -6.03
CA GLU A 275 2.08 17.18 -6.83
C GLU A 275 3.24 16.31 -6.38
N ARG A 276 3.43 16.14 -5.06
CA ARG A 276 4.48 15.28 -4.52
C ARG A 276 4.29 13.81 -4.87
N ILE A 277 3.04 13.31 -4.86
CA ILE A 277 2.70 11.95 -5.32
C ILE A 277 2.94 11.83 -6.82
N LEU A 278 2.45 12.78 -7.62
CA LEU A 278 2.60 12.79 -9.07
C LEU A 278 4.05 12.91 -9.53
N PHE A 279 4.91 13.55 -8.76
CA PHE A 279 6.34 13.64 -9.06
C PHE A 279 7.02 12.26 -9.05
N ASN A 280 6.56 11.36 -8.17
CA ASN A 280 7.11 10.02 -7.98
C ASN A 280 6.31 8.92 -8.71
N MET A 281 5.09 9.23 -9.14
CA MET A 281 4.18 8.28 -9.77
C MET A 281 4.25 8.38 -11.29
N ARG A 282 4.36 7.24 -11.98
CA ARG A 282 4.31 7.16 -13.45
C ARG A 282 2.86 7.01 -13.91
N PRO A 283 2.23 8.03 -14.54
CA PRO A 283 0.79 8.00 -14.86
C PRO A 283 0.39 6.85 -15.79
N ARG A 284 1.28 6.48 -16.74
CA ARG A 284 1.02 5.36 -17.66
C ARG A 284 0.92 4.03 -16.92
N GLU A 285 1.89 3.76 -16.06
CA GLU A 285 1.92 2.51 -15.30
C GLU A 285 0.76 2.42 -14.32
N LEU A 286 0.31 3.54 -13.74
CA LEU A 286 -0.89 3.56 -12.91
C LEU A 286 -2.13 3.09 -13.69
N VAL A 287 -2.27 3.56 -14.94
CA VAL A 287 -3.35 3.14 -15.85
C VAL A 287 -3.19 1.67 -16.26
N ASP A 288 -1.97 1.22 -16.54
CA ASP A 288 -1.71 -0.17 -16.90
C ASP A 288 -2.06 -1.11 -15.73
N VAL A 289 -1.70 -0.76 -14.49
CA VAL A 289 -1.99 -1.57 -13.31
C VAL A 289 -3.49 -1.70 -13.05
N MET A 290 -4.28 -0.62 -13.15
CA MET A 290 -5.73 -0.71 -12.94
C MET A 290 -6.43 -1.52 -14.06
N LYS A 291 -5.94 -1.44 -15.30
CA LYS A 291 -6.45 -2.24 -16.43
C LYS A 291 -6.10 -3.72 -16.25
N ASN A 292 -4.88 -4.02 -15.84
CA ASN A 292 -4.45 -5.40 -15.55
C ASN A 292 -5.26 -6.00 -14.41
N ALA A 293 -5.53 -5.23 -13.34
CA ALA A 293 -6.35 -5.69 -12.23
C ALA A 293 -7.81 -5.99 -12.64
N TYR A 294 -8.38 -5.18 -13.56
CA TYR A 294 -9.69 -5.45 -14.15
C TYR A 294 -9.72 -6.78 -14.91
N ASN A 295 -8.74 -6.97 -15.81
CA ASN A 295 -8.63 -8.16 -16.65
C ASN A 295 -8.40 -9.43 -15.80
N GLN A 296 -7.56 -9.34 -14.78
CA GLN A 296 -7.37 -10.43 -13.82
C GLN A 296 -8.68 -10.80 -13.11
N GLY A 297 -9.49 -9.81 -12.73
CA GLY A 297 -10.80 -10.09 -12.13
C GLY A 297 -11.79 -10.74 -13.09
N LEU A 298 -11.74 -10.44 -14.40
CA LEU A 298 -12.55 -11.13 -15.40
C LEU A 298 -12.17 -12.61 -15.52
N GLU A 299 -10.87 -12.93 -15.45
CA GLU A 299 -10.40 -14.31 -15.46
C GLU A 299 -10.88 -15.10 -14.23
N CYS A 300 -10.84 -14.47 -13.04
CA CYS A 300 -11.29 -15.10 -11.79
C CYS A 300 -12.82 -15.30 -11.71
N ASP A 301 -13.62 -14.36 -12.23
CA ASP A 301 -15.09 -14.47 -12.22
C ASP A 301 -15.62 -15.67 -13.03
N HIS A 302 -14.79 -16.25 -13.92
CA HIS A 302 -15.10 -17.46 -14.66
C HIS A 302 -14.86 -18.76 -13.87
N GLU A 303 -14.17 -18.71 -12.73
CA GLU A 303 -13.71 -19.90 -12.00
C GLU A 303 -14.40 -20.14 -10.64
N GLU A 304 -14.95 -19.13 -9.95
CA GLU A 304 -15.52 -19.32 -8.60
C GLU A 304 -16.82 -18.53 -8.31
N GLU A 305 -17.95 -19.24 -8.20
CA GLU A 305 -19.25 -18.75 -7.67
C GLU A 305 -19.34 -18.85 -6.12
N ASN A 306 -18.22 -18.90 -5.40
CA ASN A 306 -18.22 -19.22 -3.97
C ASN A 306 -17.61 -18.11 -3.10
N GLY A 307 -18.47 -17.42 -2.34
CA GLY A 307 -18.14 -16.89 -1.01
C GLY A 307 -17.25 -15.65 -0.97
N ASP A 308 -17.78 -14.53 -1.45
CA ASP A 308 -17.19 -13.18 -1.45
C ASP A 308 -17.05 -12.60 -0.02
N ASP A 309 -15.86 -12.72 0.57
CA ASP A 309 -15.40 -11.88 1.70
C ASP A 309 -13.92 -11.44 1.51
N GLY A 310 -13.35 -11.72 0.33
CA GLY A 310 -11.99 -11.39 -0.04
C GLY A 310 -11.91 -10.16 -0.94
N ILE A 311 -10.79 -9.43 -0.92
CA ILE A 311 -10.60 -8.28 -1.80
C ILE A 311 -10.33 -8.79 -3.22
N SER A 312 -11.22 -8.49 -4.17
CA SER A 312 -11.04 -8.90 -5.55
C SER A 312 -10.00 -8.03 -6.28
N PRO A 313 -9.37 -8.54 -7.36
CA PRO A 313 -8.54 -7.72 -8.24
C PRO A 313 -9.28 -6.47 -8.76
N LYS A 314 -10.57 -6.59 -9.07
CA LYS A 314 -11.41 -5.47 -9.52
C LYS A 314 -11.57 -4.39 -8.43
N ASP A 315 -11.72 -4.76 -7.17
CA ASP A 315 -11.80 -3.80 -6.07
C ASP A 315 -10.50 -3.01 -5.91
N VAL A 316 -9.35 -3.70 -6.01
CA VAL A 316 -8.03 -3.06 -6.00
C VAL A 316 -7.89 -2.10 -7.18
N GLY A 317 -8.23 -2.55 -8.39
CA GLY A 317 -8.19 -1.74 -9.59
C GLY A 317 -9.10 -0.50 -9.52
N HIS A 318 -10.28 -0.62 -8.92
CA HIS A 318 -11.21 0.50 -8.72
C HIS A 318 -10.66 1.50 -7.70
N ASN A 319 -10.07 1.05 -6.60
CA ASN A 319 -9.41 1.94 -5.64
C ASN A 319 -8.24 2.70 -6.27
N ILE A 320 -7.46 2.05 -7.14
CA ILE A 320 -6.40 2.70 -7.92
C ILE A 320 -7.00 3.69 -8.92
N TYR A 321 -8.13 3.38 -9.56
CA TYR A 321 -8.84 4.31 -10.43
C TYR A 321 -9.32 5.56 -9.68
N ILE A 322 -9.89 5.41 -8.47
CA ILE A 322 -10.32 6.55 -7.65
C ILE A 322 -9.13 7.43 -7.28
N LEU A 323 -8.00 6.82 -6.89
CA LEU A 323 -6.75 7.53 -6.65
C LEU A 323 -6.29 8.31 -7.89
N ALA A 324 -6.25 7.67 -9.05
CA ALA A 324 -5.90 8.29 -10.32
C ALA A 324 -6.85 9.44 -10.67
N HIS A 325 -8.15 9.26 -10.45
CA HIS A 325 -9.18 10.26 -10.72
C HIS A 325 -8.99 11.50 -9.85
N GLN A 326 -8.65 11.33 -8.57
CA GLN A 326 -8.33 12.46 -7.69
C GLN A 326 -7.04 13.18 -8.11
N LEU A 327 -5.99 12.43 -8.44
CA LEU A 327 -4.71 13.00 -8.92
C LEU A 327 -4.86 13.72 -10.27
N ALA A 328 -5.76 13.25 -11.14
CA ALA A 328 -6.00 13.82 -12.47
C ALA A 328 -6.51 15.28 -12.41
N ARG A 329 -7.06 15.72 -11.28
CA ARG A 329 -7.41 17.13 -11.04
C ARG A 329 -6.19 18.06 -11.13
N HIS A 330 -5.00 17.52 -10.87
CA HIS A 330 -3.73 18.25 -10.86
C HIS A 330 -2.81 17.84 -12.02
N ASN A 331 -3.20 16.87 -12.86
CA ASN A 331 -2.38 16.39 -13.97
C ASN A 331 -3.22 16.19 -15.25
N LYS A 332 -3.06 17.12 -16.21
CA LYS A 332 -3.80 17.09 -17.49
C LYS A 332 -3.51 15.85 -18.34
N THR A 333 -2.29 15.33 -18.28
CA THR A 333 -1.91 14.12 -19.02
C THR A 333 -2.66 12.92 -18.47
N LEU A 334 -2.64 12.72 -17.15
CA LEU A 334 -3.41 11.65 -16.50
C LEU A 334 -4.92 11.82 -16.75
N GLN A 335 -5.43 13.05 -16.70
CA GLN A 335 -6.84 13.32 -17.03
C GLN A 335 -7.23 12.89 -18.44
N GLN A 336 -6.34 13.05 -19.43
CA GLN A 336 -6.57 12.57 -20.79
C GLN A 336 -6.52 11.04 -20.86
N MET A 337 -5.60 10.41 -20.13
CA MET A 337 -5.46 8.95 -20.10
C MET A 337 -6.61 8.21 -19.42
N LEU A 338 -7.33 8.87 -18.50
CA LEU A 338 -8.49 8.29 -17.82
C LEU A 338 -9.80 8.43 -18.61
N LYS A 339 -9.80 9.19 -19.72
CA LYS A 339 -10.99 9.26 -20.58
C LYS A 339 -11.12 7.94 -21.33
N PRO A 340 -12.26 7.25 -21.25
CA PRO A 340 -12.49 6.09 -22.09
C PRO A 340 -12.33 6.49 -23.56
N GLY A 341 -11.56 5.71 -24.31
CA GLY A 341 -11.44 5.82 -25.76
C GLY A 341 -12.81 5.82 -26.45
N SER A 342 -12.87 6.44 -27.63
CA SER A 342 -14.09 6.45 -28.44
C SER A 342 -14.28 5.17 -29.26
N ASP A 343 -13.23 4.34 -29.33
CA ASP A 343 -13.18 3.12 -30.13
C ASP A 343 -13.23 1.88 -29.20
N PRO A 344 -14.25 1.00 -29.33
CA PRO A 344 -14.36 -0.22 -28.54
C PRO A 344 -13.15 -1.16 -28.65
N ASP A 345 -12.43 -1.11 -29.78
CA ASP A 345 -11.29 -1.99 -30.07
C ASP A 345 -9.98 -1.57 -29.35
N GLU A 346 -9.96 -0.44 -28.62
CA GLU A 346 -8.78 0.02 -27.85
C GLU A 346 -8.60 -0.70 -26.49
N GLY A 347 -9.51 -1.60 -26.11
CA GLY A 347 -9.40 -2.35 -24.85
C GLY A 347 -9.64 -1.49 -23.60
N ASP A 348 -10.44 -0.42 -23.73
CA ASP A 348 -10.76 0.54 -22.67
C ASP A 348 -12.00 0.15 -21.84
N GLU A 349 -12.40 -1.12 -21.89
CA GLU A 349 -13.52 -1.67 -21.11
C GLU A 349 -13.31 -1.44 -19.60
N ALA A 350 -12.09 -1.62 -19.12
CA ALA A 350 -11.74 -1.39 -17.71
C ALA A 350 -12.01 0.06 -17.27
N LEU A 351 -11.56 1.05 -18.06
CA LEU A 351 -11.78 2.47 -17.75
C LEU A 351 -13.26 2.83 -17.82
N THR A 352 -13.96 2.29 -18.81
CA THR A 352 -15.42 2.47 -18.94
C THR A 352 -16.15 1.88 -17.74
N TYR A 353 -15.77 0.68 -17.31
CA TYR A 353 -16.33 0.03 -16.14
C TYR A 353 -16.11 0.87 -14.88
N TYR A 354 -14.87 1.25 -14.56
CA TYR A 354 -14.60 2.03 -13.36
C TYR A 354 -15.28 3.40 -13.39
N ALA A 355 -15.33 4.07 -14.55
CA ALA A 355 -16.03 5.34 -14.69
C ALA A 355 -17.53 5.22 -14.41
N ASN A 356 -18.19 4.17 -14.92
CA ASN A 356 -19.63 3.95 -14.70
C ASN A 356 -19.98 3.54 -13.27
N HIS A 357 -19.03 2.94 -12.55
CA HIS A 357 -19.22 2.52 -11.15
C HIS A 357 -18.57 3.48 -10.15
N THR A 358 -18.17 4.68 -10.57
CA THR A 358 -17.65 5.71 -9.67
C THR A 358 -18.65 6.86 -9.54
N ALA A 359 -18.96 7.25 -8.31
CA ALA A 359 -19.77 8.41 -8.02
C ALA A 359 -18.97 9.48 -7.29
N GLN A 360 -19.41 10.73 -7.43
CA GLN A 360 -18.88 11.88 -6.71
C GLN A 360 -20.03 12.61 -6.02
N ILE A 361 -19.81 12.99 -4.76
CA ILE A 361 -20.73 13.81 -3.98
C ILE A 361 -19.99 14.99 -3.35
N GLU A 362 -20.73 16.06 -3.07
CA GLU A 362 -20.22 17.21 -2.32
C GLU A 362 -20.90 17.24 -0.95
N ILE A 363 -20.10 17.35 0.11
CA ILE A 363 -20.56 17.37 1.50
C ILE A 363 -20.11 18.68 2.14
N VAL A 364 -21.00 19.31 2.89
CA VAL A 364 -20.65 20.44 3.75
C VAL A 364 -20.34 19.92 5.16
N ARG A 365 -19.11 20.10 5.63
CA ARG A 365 -18.67 19.70 6.98
C ARG A 365 -19.17 20.68 8.05
N HIS A 366 -19.00 20.33 9.32
CA HIS A 366 -19.49 21.13 10.46
C HIS A 366 -18.88 22.54 10.54
N ASP A 367 -17.70 22.73 9.95
CA ASP A 367 -16.98 24.00 9.84
C ASP A 367 -17.37 24.81 8.60
N ARG A 368 -18.41 24.36 7.86
CA ARG A 368 -18.93 24.96 6.62
C ARG A 368 -17.98 24.87 5.43
N THR A 369 -16.95 24.03 5.52
CA THR A 369 -16.13 23.71 4.36
C THR A 369 -16.86 22.73 3.45
N MET A 370 -16.70 22.90 2.14
CA MET A 370 -17.23 21.98 1.14
C MET A 370 -16.13 20.98 0.76
N GLU A 371 -16.47 19.71 0.79
CA GLU A 371 -15.58 18.62 0.47
C GLU A 371 -16.18 17.77 -0.66
N GLN A 372 -15.35 17.31 -1.58
CA GLN A 372 -15.74 16.39 -2.64
C GLN A 372 -15.26 14.99 -2.29
N ILE A 373 -16.18 14.03 -2.25
CA ILE A 373 -15.87 12.62 -1.98
C ILE A 373 -16.17 11.81 -3.23
N VAL A 374 -15.20 10.99 -3.62
CA VAL A 374 -15.30 10.05 -4.74
C VAL A 374 -15.30 8.64 -4.16
N PHE A 375 -16.27 7.82 -4.55
CA PHE A 375 -16.46 6.48 -3.98
C PHE A 375 -17.01 5.50 -5.03
N PRO A 376 -16.76 4.19 -4.86
CA PRO A 376 -17.35 3.18 -5.73
C PRO A 376 -18.85 3.04 -5.43
N VAL A 377 -19.67 2.99 -6.47
CA VAL A 377 -21.12 2.79 -6.36
C VAL A 377 -21.36 1.35 -5.90
N PRO A 378 -22.05 1.11 -4.76
CA PRO A 378 -22.32 -0.25 -4.30
C PRO A 378 -23.15 -1.02 -5.33
N ASN A 379 -22.77 -2.28 -5.61
CA ASN A 379 -23.42 -3.14 -6.64
C ASN A 379 -24.94 -3.26 -6.45
N ILE A 380 -25.43 -3.16 -5.20
CA ILE A 380 -26.87 -3.19 -4.92
C ILE A 380 -27.65 -2.05 -5.61
N CYS A 381 -27.00 -0.92 -5.88
CA CYS A 381 -27.61 0.25 -6.52
C CYS A 381 -27.96 0.01 -8.00
N GLU A 382 -27.36 -0.99 -8.66
CA GLU A 382 -27.68 -1.37 -10.05
C GLU A 382 -29.10 -1.91 -10.20
N PHE A 383 -29.67 -2.45 -9.12
CA PHE A 383 -30.99 -3.05 -9.12
C PHE A 383 -32.12 -2.03 -8.97
N LEU A 384 -31.82 -0.73 -8.89
CA LEU A 384 -32.84 0.31 -8.87
C LEU A 384 -33.45 0.54 -10.25
N THR A 385 -34.77 0.41 -10.35
CA THR A 385 -35.49 0.51 -11.62
C THR A 385 -35.51 1.94 -12.19
N ARG A 386 -35.59 2.06 -13.52
CA ARG A 386 -35.77 3.36 -14.20
C ARG A 386 -37.10 4.01 -13.83
N GLU A 387 -38.13 3.19 -13.60
CA GLU A 387 -39.45 3.65 -13.17
C GLU A 387 -39.37 4.33 -11.79
N SER A 388 -38.75 3.70 -10.79
CA SER A 388 -38.56 4.32 -9.47
C SER A 388 -37.71 5.59 -9.53
N LYS A 389 -36.66 5.62 -10.36
CA LYS A 389 -35.90 6.86 -10.59
C LYS A 389 -36.78 7.99 -11.14
N SER A 390 -37.63 7.69 -12.12
CA SER A 390 -38.55 8.67 -12.71
C SER A 390 -39.64 9.11 -11.72
N ARG A 391 -40.17 8.18 -10.93
CA ARG A 391 -41.15 8.45 -9.87
C ARG A 391 -40.57 9.43 -8.87
N VAL A 392 -39.45 9.10 -8.23
CA VAL A 392 -38.79 9.96 -7.23
C VAL A 392 -38.51 11.34 -7.82
N PHE A 393 -37.95 11.42 -9.03
CA PHE A 393 -37.64 12.69 -9.67
C PHE A 393 -38.87 13.61 -9.82
N ASN A 394 -40.02 13.04 -10.22
CA ASN A 394 -41.23 13.79 -10.49
C ASN A 394 -42.11 14.04 -9.26
N THR A 395 -42.11 13.12 -8.28
CA THR A 395 -43.03 13.18 -7.12
C THR A 395 -42.41 13.79 -5.87
N THR A 396 -41.08 13.97 -5.81
CA THR A 396 -40.45 14.54 -4.60
C THR A 396 -40.90 15.98 -4.37
N GLU A 397 -41.51 16.22 -3.21
CA GLU A 397 -42.10 17.50 -2.80
C GLU A 397 -41.06 18.47 -2.23
N ARG A 398 -41.40 19.75 -2.19
CA ARG A 398 -40.59 20.80 -1.55
C ARG A 398 -41.12 21.07 -0.15
N ASP A 399 -40.22 21.20 0.81
CA ASP A 399 -40.55 21.64 2.16
C ASP A 399 -40.84 23.15 2.23
N GLU A 400 -41.13 23.65 3.44
CA GLU A 400 -41.41 25.07 3.70
C GLU A 400 -40.24 26.00 3.34
N GLN A 401 -39.02 25.48 3.25
CA GLN A 401 -37.81 26.20 2.86
C GLN A 401 -37.53 26.08 1.36
N GLY A 402 -38.40 25.38 0.60
CA GLY A 402 -38.26 25.16 -0.84
C GLY A 402 -37.30 24.03 -1.22
N SER A 403 -36.82 23.25 -0.25
CA SER A 403 -35.88 22.15 -0.43
C SER A 403 -36.59 20.82 -0.69
N LYS A 404 -36.06 20.02 -1.62
CA LYS A 404 -36.54 18.65 -1.89
C LYS A 404 -35.86 17.57 -1.03
N VAL A 405 -34.91 17.98 -0.19
CA VAL A 405 -34.00 17.05 0.49
C VAL A 405 -34.74 16.20 1.52
N ASN A 406 -35.64 16.80 2.32
CA ASN A 406 -36.33 16.09 3.38
C ASN A 406 -37.18 14.92 2.84
N ASP A 407 -38.06 15.21 1.89
CA ASP A 407 -38.94 14.21 1.27
C ASP A 407 -38.16 13.13 0.49
N PHE A 408 -37.06 13.51 -0.16
CA PHE A 408 -36.15 12.55 -0.79
C PHE A 408 -35.57 11.55 0.21
N PHE A 409 -35.09 12.02 1.38
CA PHE A 409 -34.51 11.15 2.39
C PHE A 409 -35.52 10.17 2.99
N GLN A 410 -36.78 10.57 3.12
CA GLN A 410 -37.84 9.68 3.63
C GLN A 410 -38.08 8.46 2.73
N GLN A 411 -37.79 8.57 1.43
CA GLN A 411 -37.97 7.49 0.45
C GLN A 411 -36.77 6.52 0.36
N THR A 412 -35.64 6.83 1.02
CA THR A 412 -34.38 6.07 0.82
C THR A 412 -34.46 4.62 1.27
N GLU A 413 -35.11 4.33 2.39
CA GLU A 413 -35.33 2.96 2.88
C GLU A 413 -36.18 2.13 1.91
N ASP A 414 -37.26 2.71 1.37
CA ASP A 414 -38.12 2.03 0.39
C ASP A 414 -37.35 1.71 -0.90
N LEU A 415 -36.55 2.65 -1.39
CA LEU A 415 -35.70 2.45 -2.57
C LEU A 415 -34.65 1.36 -2.32
N TYR A 416 -34.05 1.34 -1.13
CA TYR A 416 -33.08 0.32 -0.77
C TYR A 416 -33.71 -1.08 -0.65
N ASN A 417 -34.92 -1.16 -0.09
CA ASN A 417 -35.70 -2.39 -0.02
C ASN A 417 -36.12 -2.88 -1.41
N GLU A 418 -36.49 -1.98 -2.33
CA GLU A 418 -36.72 -2.31 -3.74
C GLU A 418 -35.48 -2.93 -4.37
N MET A 419 -34.30 -2.31 -4.22
CA MET A 419 -33.04 -2.84 -4.77
C MET A 419 -32.76 -4.26 -4.25
N LYS A 420 -32.91 -4.49 -2.93
CA LYS A 420 -32.76 -5.82 -2.33
C LYS A 420 -33.73 -6.83 -2.91
N TRP A 421 -34.98 -6.43 -3.08
CA TRP A 421 -36.03 -7.29 -3.65
C TRP A 421 -35.76 -7.63 -5.12
N GLN A 422 -35.38 -6.65 -5.92
CA GLN A 422 -35.01 -6.81 -7.33
C GLN A 422 -33.81 -7.75 -7.50
N LYS A 423 -32.78 -7.60 -6.65
CA LYS A 423 -31.66 -8.55 -6.60
C LYS A 423 -32.14 -9.98 -6.31
N LYS A 424 -33.02 -10.15 -5.33
CA LYS A 424 -33.57 -11.48 -4.97
C LYS A 424 -34.38 -12.12 -6.11
N ILE A 425 -35.19 -11.34 -6.84
CA ILE A 425 -35.96 -11.84 -7.98
C ILE A 425 -35.01 -12.32 -9.09
N ARG A 426 -34.01 -11.52 -9.46
CA ARG A 426 -33.07 -11.88 -10.54
C ARG A 426 -32.25 -13.13 -10.23
N ASN A 427 -31.96 -13.38 -8.95
CA ASN A 427 -31.27 -14.58 -8.49
C ASN A 427 -32.18 -15.83 -8.44
N ASN A 428 -33.49 -15.68 -8.61
CA ASN A 428 -34.46 -16.79 -8.67
C ASN A 428 -35.34 -16.63 -9.93
N PRO A 429 -34.75 -16.80 -11.13
CA PRO A 429 -35.42 -16.52 -12.41
C PRO A 429 -36.63 -17.41 -12.71
#